data_AF-A0A2W4JEI4-F1
#
_entry.id   AF-A0A2W4JEI4-F1
#
_cell.length_a   1.000
_cell.length_b   1.000
_cell.length_c   1.000
_cell.angle_alpha   90.00
_cell.angle_beta   90.00
_cell.angle_gamma   90.00
#
_symmetry.space_group_name_H-M   'P 1'
#
loop_
_entity.id
_entity.type
_entity.pdbx_description
1 polymer ?
#
loop_
_entity_poly.entity_id
_entity_poly.type
_entity_poly.pdbx_seq_one_letter_code
_entity_poly.pdbx_strand_id
1 'polypeptide(L)'
;MERQRKALINGVLGTHRAQGVIEAVSPTGRGVVAQLPAASAEDLGPAVAAAREAFESGIWRRMSARDRGRRMRRLAELIDANRAELAELEALDTGKAKSYTAANDIEIAIEALDYLADQTRRISGHVSVLAPDHIHHTLVQPVGVVAELLPWNGPIWTGVQRLAPVLAPRCSPLIKTPHPRSPTLSRDRESVGGGRIPARG
;
A
#
# COMPACT_ATOMS: atom_id res chain seq x y z
N MET A 1 -0.08 15.28 -23.11
CA MET A 1 0.93 15.81 -22.17
C MET A 1 1.46 14.66 -21.35
N GLU A 2 2.70 14.29 -21.62
CA GLU A 2 3.41 13.13 -21.07
C GLU A 2 3.76 13.39 -19.60
N ARG A 3 3.21 12.59 -18.67
CA ARG A 3 3.52 12.69 -17.23
C ARG A 3 4.44 11.53 -16.83
N GLN A 4 5.70 11.85 -16.51
CA GLN A 4 6.66 10.89 -15.94
C GLN A 4 6.25 10.55 -14.51
N ARG A 5 5.77 9.33 -14.29
CA ARG A 5 5.35 8.85 -12.96
C ARG A 5 6.54 8.25 -12.21
N LYS A 6 6.78 8.68 -10.96
CA LYS A 6 7.85 8.11 -10.12
C LYS A 6 7.34 6.92 -9.29
N ALA A 7 8.15 5.89 -9.10
CA ALA A 7 7.79 4.74 -8.27
C ALA A 7 7.77 5.11 -6.77
N LEU A 8 6.70 4.71 -6.08
CA LEU A 8 6.42 5.04 -4.68
C LEU A 8 7.15 4.06 -3.74
N ILE A 9 8.15 4.53 -2.98
CA ILE A 9 8.82 3.74 -1.93
C ILE A 9 8.52 4.41 -0.58
N ASN A 10 7.79 3.75 0.32
CA ASN A 10 7.47 4.27 1.65
C ASN A 10 6.70 5.61 1.66
N GLY A 11 5.72 5.85 0.79
CA GLY A 11 5.02 7.15 0.78
C GLY A 11 5.94 8.37 0.51
N VAL A 12 7.19 8.13 0.13
CA VAL A 12 8.17 9.09 -0.34
C VAL A 12 8.55 8.67 -1.76
N LEU A 13 8.64 9.62 -2.67
CA LEU A 13 9.18 9.34 -4.00
C LEU A 13 10.69 9.20 -3.82
N GLY A 14 11.15 7.97 -3.63
CA GLY A 14 12.58 7.66 -3.60
C GLY A 14 13.21 8.00 -4.95
N THR A 15 14.42 8.57 -4.91
CA THR A 15 15.25 8.73 -6.11
C THR A 15 15.75 7.35 -6.53
N HIS A 16 15.12 6.78 -7.55
CA HIS A 16 15.56 5.54 -8.19
C HIS A 16 16.85 5.81 -8.96
N ARG A 17 17.79 4.85 -8.93
CA ARG A 17 18.80 4.73 -10.00
C ARG A 17 18.22 3.85 -11.10
N ALA A 18 17.05 4.23 -11.61
CA ALA A 18 16.41 3.44 -12.65
C ALA A 18 17.30 3.44 -13.90
N GLN A 19 17.69 2.24 -14.34
CA GLN A 19 18.48 2.07 -15.57
C GLN A 19 17.61 2.09 -16.84
N GLY A 20 16.30 2.35 -16.71
CA GLY A 20 15.35 2.44 -17.82
C GLY A 20 13.92 2.75 -17.38
N VAL A 21 13.02 2.86 -18.35
CA VAL A 21 11.57 3.01 -18.15
C VAL A 21 10.85 1.79 -18.74
N ILE A 22 9.70 1.44 -18.18
CA ILE A 22 8.75 0.54 -18.83
C ILE A 22 7.48 1.30 -19.19
N GLU A 23 7.02 1.07 -20.41
CA GLU A 23 5.74 1.55 -20.90
C GLU A 23 4.59 0.68 -20.39
N ALA A 24 3.68 1.31 -19.65
CA ALA A 24 2.38 0.78 -19.33
C ALA A 24 1.48 0.93 -20.56
N VAL A 25 1.22 -0.15 -21.29
CA VAL A 25 0.35 -0.14 -22.47
C VAL A 25 -1.05 -0.62 -22.10
N SER A 26 -2.08 0.09 -22.56
CA SER A 26 -3.47 -0.30 -22.31
C SER A 26 -3.81 -1.62 -22.99
N PRO A 27 -4.42 -2.59 -22.29
CA PRO A 27 -4.86 -3.85 -22.89
C PRO A 27 -5.86 -3.67 -24.04
N THR A 28 -6.56 -2.53 -24.07
CA THR A 28 -7.57 -2.22 -25.10
C THR A 28 -6.98 -1.56 -26.34
N GLY A 29 -5.65 -1.57 -26.53
CA GLY A 29 -4.99 -1.01 -27.71
C GLY A 29 -4.92 0.51 -27.77
N ARG A 30 -5.18 1.21 -26.65
CA ARG A 30 -5.16 2.69 -26.57
C ARG A 30 -3.75 3.30 -26.53
N GLY A 31 -2.71 2.50 -26.78
CA GLY A 31 -1.31 2.92 -26.70
C GLY A 31 -0.78 2.99 -25.28
N VAL A 32 0.32 3.74 -25.10
CA VAL A 32 1.02 3.92 -23.82
C VAL A 32 0.19 4.82 -22.88
N VAL A 33 -0.16 4.29 -21.71
CA VAL A 33 -0.89 4.92 -20.62
C VAL A 33 0.06 5.67 -19.67
N ALA A 34 1.25 5.12 -19.41
CA ALA A 34 2.26 5.73 -18.55
C ALA A 34 3.67 5.17 -18.82
N GLN A 35 4.70 5.91 -18.43
CA GLN A 35 6.07 5.40 -18.31
C GLN A 35 6.42 5.27 -16.82
N LEU A 36 6.85 4.08 -16.42
CA LEU A 36 7.17 3.72 -15.05
C LEU A 36 8.67 3.41 -14.91
N PRO A 37 9.36 3.79 -13.83
CA PRO A 37 10.76 3.46 -13.63
C PRO A 37 10.95 1.95 -13.53
N ALA A 38 11.92 1.42 -14.26
CA ALA A 38 12.31 0.03 -14.18
C ALA A 38 13.18 -0.20 -12.93
N ALA A 39 12.55 -0.63 -11.84
CA ALA A 39 13.28 -1.07 -10.65
C ALA A 39 14.15 -2.28 -10.99
N SER A 40 15.42 -2.21 -10.58
CA SER A 40 16.44 -3.23 -10.76
C SER A 40 16.72 -3.98 -9.45
N ALA A 41 17.55 -5.03 -9.51
CA ALA A 41 18.01 -5.71 -8.30
C ALA A 41 18.81 -4.77 -7.37
N GLU A 42 19.49 -3.75 -7.91
CA GLU A 42 20.26 -2.78 -7.14
C GLU A 42 19.37 -1.89 -6.26
N ASP A 43 18.10 -1.69 -6.65
CA ASP A 43 17.15 -0.88 -5.90
C ASP A 43 16.57 -1.62 -4.68
N LEU A 44 16.73 -2.96 -4.61
CA LEU A 44 16.19 -3.77 -3.52
C LEU A 44 16.84 -3.44 -2.17
N GLY A 45 18.17 -3.34 -2.13
CA GLY A 45 18.92 -3.02 -0.91
C GLY A 45 18.46 -1.70 -0.26
N PRO A 46 18.46 -0.58 -1.01
CA PRO A 46 17.94 0.70 -0.54
C PRO A 46 16.47 0.64 -0.11
N ALA A 47 15.61 -0.06 -0.86
CA ALA A 47 14.19 -0.17 -0.52
C ALA A 47 13.95 -0.94 0.79
N VAL A 48 14.68 -2.05 1.00
CA VAL A 48 14.64 -2.83 2.25
C VAL A 48 15.18 -2.00 3.42
N ALA A 49 16.30 -1.28 3.22
CA ALA A 49 16.87 -0.42 4.25
C ALA A 49 15.89 0.69 4.67
N ALA A 50 15.24 1.34 3.70
CA ALA A 50 14.26 2.38 3.97
C ALA A 50 13.01 1.82 4.69
N ALA A 51 12.51 0.66 4.28
CA ALA A 51 11.38 0.00 4.96
C ALA A 51 11.75 -0.39 6.40
N ARG A 52 12.99 -0.85 6.62
CA ARG A 52 13.50 -1.17 7.95
C ARG A 52 13.62 0.08 8.83
N GLU A 53 14.15 1.17 8.29
CA GLU A 53 14.24 2.44 9.00
C GLU A 53 12.85 2.96 9.40
N ALA A 54 11.87 2.91 8.50
CA ALA A 54 10.49 3.29 8.79
C ALA A 54 9.90 2.44 9.94
N PHE A 55 10.13 1.13 9.91
CA PHE A 55 9.72 0.24 11.00
C PHE A 55 10.41 0.60 12.33
N GLU A 56 11.73 0.77 12.31
CA GLU A 56 12.53 1.02 13.51
C GLU A 56 12.30 2.41 14.12
N SER A 57 11.95 3.41 13.29
CA SER A 57 11.64 4.78 13.72
C SER A 57 10.56 4.84 14.82
N GLY A 58 9.72 3.81 14.91
CA GLY A 58 8.66 3.76 15.91
C GLY A 58 7.41 4.54 15.53
N ILE A 59 7.47 5.41 14.50
CA ILE A 59 6.37 6.31 14.12
C ILE A 59 5.08 5.50 13.88
N TRP A 60 5.15 4.43 13.08
CA TRP A 60 4.01 3.54 12.87
C TRP A 60 3.89 2.49 13.97
N ARG A 61 4.98 1.79 14.32
CA ARG A 61 4.88 0.63 15.21
C ARG A 61 4.50 0.93 16.65
N ARG A 62 4.78 2.13 17.14
CA ARG A 62 4.41 2.60 18.49
C ARG A 62 3.11 3.41 18.50
N MET A 63 2.54 3.70 17.33
CA MET A 63 1.28 4.42 17.21
C MET A 63 0.15 3.65 17.89
N SER A 64 -0.75 4.34 18.59
CA SER A 64 -1.90 3.69 19.24
C SER A 64 -2.78 2.97 18.20
N ALA A 65 -3.47 1.90 18.61
CA ALA A 65 -4.41 1.20 17.74
C ALA A 65 -5.48 2.15 17.17
N ARG A 66 -5.99 3.05 18.02
CA ARG A 66 -6.98 4.07 17.65
C ARG A 66 -6.47 4.99 16.54
N ASP A 67 -5.23 5.46 16.64
CA ASP A 67 -4.63 6.35 15.63
C ASP A 67 -4.31 5.62 14.33
N ARG A 68 -3.85 4.36 14.39
CA ARG A 68 -3.63 3.55 13.18
C ARG A 68 -4.94 3.34 12.43
N GLY A 69 -6.00 2.94 13.14
CA GLY A 69 -7.33 2.77 12.56
C GLY A 69 -7.86 4.07 11.92
N ARG A 70 -7.69 5.22 12.60
CA ARG A 70 -8.02 6.53 12.01
C ARG A 70 -7.30 6.81 10.69
N ARG A 71 -5.99 6.52 10.62
CA ARG A 71 -5.20 6.76 9.41
C ARG A 71 -5.61 5.82 8.27
N MET A 72 -5.96 4.57 8.58
CA MET A 72 -6.47 3.63 7.59
C MET A 72 -7.83 4.07 7.03
N ARG A 73 -8.75 4.55 7.88
CA ARG A 73 -10.01 5.15 7.43
C ARG A 73 -9.79 6.42 6.62
N ARG A 74 -8.86 7.26 7.04
CA ARG A 74 -8.50 8.46 6.26
C ARG A 74 -7.98 8.10 4.86
N LEU A 75 -7.25 7.00 4.72
CA LEU A 75 -6.86 6.49 3.42
C LEU A 75 -8.08 6.04 2.59
N ALA A 76 -9.04 5.36 3.21
CA ALA A 76 -10.28 4.95 2.56
C ALA A 76 -11.09 6.16 2.07
N GLU A 77 -11.26 7.20 2.91
CA GLU A 77 -11.90 8.46 2.53
C GLU A 77 -11.21 9.14 1.34
N LEU A 78 -9.88 9.09 1.29
CA LEU A 78 -9.12 9.68 0.19
C LEU A 78 -9.25 8.87 -1.11
N ILE A 79 -9.32 7.54 -1.02
CA ILE A 79 -9.62 6.68 -2.16
C ILE A 79 -11.01 7.01 -2.69
N ASP A 80 -12.00 7.12 -1.81
CA ASP A 80 -13.38 7.42 -2.20
C ASP A 80 -13.51 8.83 -2.82
N ALA A 81 -12.87 9.83 -2.22
CA ALA A 81 -12.82 11.20 -2.76
C ALA A 81 -12.18 11.27 -4.16
N ASN A 82 -11.32 10.30 -4.53
CA ASN A 82 -10.69 10.19 -5.84
C ASN A 82 -11.28 9.05 -6.69
N ARG A 83 -12.45 8.50 -6.32
CA ARG A 83 -13.03 7.29 -6.94
C ARG A 83 -13.10 7.37 -8.46
N ALA A 84 -13.60 8.48 -9.01
CA ALA A 84 -13.80 8.62 -10.44
C ALA A 84 -12.48 8.57 -11.23
N GLU A 85 -11.42 9.20 -10.71
CA GLU A 85 -10.08 9.21 -11.31
C GLU A 85 -9.41 7.83 -11.16
N LEU A 86 -9.48 7.24 -9.96
CA LEU A 86 -8.90 5.92 -9.70
C LEU A 86 -9.59 4.82 -10.52
N ALA A 87 -10.91 4.88 -10.67
CA ALA A 87 -11.66 3.94 -11.50
C ALA A 87 -11.28 4.06 -12.99
N GLU A 88 -11.02 5.27 -13.47
CA GLU A 88 -10.56 5.50 -14.84
C GLU A 88 -9.15 4.96 -15.07
N LEU A 89 -8.23 5.21 -14.15
CA LEU A 89 -6.88 4.65 -14.20
C LEU A 89 -6.91 3.12 -14.16
N GLU A 90 -7.71 2.54 -13.25
CA GLU A 90 -7.85 1.09 -13.14
C GLU A 90 -8.47 0.48 -14.40
N ALA A 91 -9.44 1.15 -15.02
CA ALA A 91 -10.03 0.71 -16.28
C ALA A 91 -9.03 0.76 -17.45
N LEU A 92 -8.21 1.82 -17.52
CA LEU A 92 -7.18 1.96 -18.55
C LEU A 92 -6.06 0.92 -18.39
N ASP A 93 -5.70 0.61 -17.15
CA ASP A 93 -4.65 -0.35 -16.78
C ASP A 93 -5.12 -1.81 -17.00
N THR A 94 -6.32 -2.15 -16.52
CA THR A 94 -6.82 -3.52 -16.52
C THR A 94 -7.67 -3.89 -17.74
N GLY A 95 -8.16 -2.89 -18.48
CA GLY A 95 -9.12 -3.07 -19.57
C GLY A 95 -10.56 -3.35 -19.10
N LYS A 96 -10.84 -3.33 -17.80
CA LYS A 96 -12.20 -3.49 -17.26
C LYS A 96 -13.07 -2.28 -17.57
N ALA A 97 -14.39 -2.46 -17.57
CA ALA A 97 -15.32 -1.35 -17.70
C ALA A 97 -15.17 -0.37 -16.52
N LYS A 98 -15.12 0.94 -16.79
CA LYS A 98 -15.01 1.99 -15.76
C LYS A 98 -16.13 1.94 -14.72
N SER A 99 -17.34 1.56 -15.13
CA SER A 99 -18.46 1.37 -14.19
C SER A 99 -18.20 0.21 -13.23
N TYR A 100 -17.62 -0.88 -13.71
CA TYR A 100 -17.24 -2.03 -12.87
C TYR A 100 -16.09 -1.66 -11.92
N THR A 101 -15.02 -1.03 -12.40
CA THR A 101 -13.91 -0.63 -11.53
C THR A 101 -14.37 0.34 -10.43
N ALA A 102 -15.24 1.30 -10.75
CA ALA A 102 -15.79 2.24 -9.78
C ALA A 102 -16.70 1.58 -8.74
N ALA A 103 -17.59 0.66 -9.15
CA ALA A 103 -18.58 0.04 -8.28
C ALA A 103 -18.02 -1.16 -7.49
N ASN A 104 -16.97 -1.80 -7.98
CA ASN A 104 -16.42 -3.02 -7.39
C ASN A 104 -14.99 -2.83 -6.89
N ASP A 105 -14.03 -2.56 -7.77
CA ASP A 105 -12.60 -2.56 -7.40
C ASP A 105 -12.28 -1.45 -6.38
N ILE A 106 -12.82 -0.24 -6.57
CA ILE A 106 -12.65 0.85 -5.59
C ILE A 106 -13.38 0.55 -4.28
N GLU A 107 -14.58 -0.02 -4.35
CA GLU A 107 -15.38 -0.32 -3.17
C GLU A 107 -14.70 -1.37 -2.28
N ILE A 108 -14.23 -2.46 -2.88
CA ILE A 108 -13.49 -3.53 -2.17
C ILE A 108 -12.26 -2.96 -1.46
N ALA A 109 -11.55 -2.01 -2.08
CA ALA A 109 -10.41 -1.36 -1.45
C ALA A 109 -10.82 -0.54 -0.21
N ILE A 110 -11.91 0.23 -0.31
CA ILE A 110 -12.45 1.04 0.80
C ILE A 110 -12.90 0.14 1.95
N GLU A 111 -13.71 -0.88 1.66
CA GLU A 111 -14.21 -1.84 2.66
C GLU A 111 -13.07 -2.57 3.37
N ALA A 112 -12.04 -3.01 2.63
CA ALA A 112 -10.88 -3.68 3.22
C ALA A 112 -10.12 -2.77 4.22
N LEU A 113 -9.99 -1.48 3.91
CA LEU A 113 -9.36 -0.52 4.81
C LEU A 113 -10.20 -0.27 6.06
N ASP A 114 -11.51 -0.09 5.90
CA ASP A 114 -12.40 0.16 7.03
C ASP A 114 -12.48 -1.05 7.96
N TYR A 115 -12.66 -2.25 7.39
CA TYR A 115 -12.66 -3.50 8.15
C TYR A 115 -11.36 -3.70 8.93
N LEU A 116 -10.20 -3.50 8.29
CA LEU A 116 -8.91 -3.69 8.96
C LEU A 116 -8.53 -2.54 9.90
N ALA A 117 -9.10 -1.35 9.71
CA ALA A 117 -9.02 -0.27 10.69
C ALA A 117 -9.63 -0.70 12.04
N ASP A 118 -10.74 -1.46 12.02
CA ASP A 118 -11.31 -2.03 13.24
C ASP A 118 -10.45 -3.15 13.84
N GLN A 119 -9.83 -3.97 13.00
CA GLN A 119 -8.95 -5.04 13.48
C GLN A 119 -7.73 -4.51 14.23
N THR A 120 -7.32 -3.26 14.03
CA THR A 120 -6.21 -2.65 14.78
C THR A 120 -6.38 -2.73 16.30
N ARG A 121 -7.63 -2.71 16.79
CA ARG A 121 -7.99 -2.77 18.22
C ARG A 121 -8.24 -4.20 18.72
N ARG A 122 -8.30 -5.19 17.83
CA ARG A 122 -8.62 -6.60 18.13
C ARG A 122 -7.37 -7.47 18.24
N ILE A 123 -6.18 -6.90 18.07
CA ILE A 123 -4.91 -7.59 18.26
C ILE A 123 -4.63 -7.72 19.76
N SER A 124 -4.83 -8.92 20.30
CA SER A 124 -4.61 -9.23 21.71
C SER A 124 -3.75 -10.48 21.89
N GLY A 125 -2.96 -10.49 22.95
CA GLY A 125 -2.33 -11.70 23.48
C GLY A 125 -3.29 -12.50 24.36
N HIS A 126 -2.79 -13.61 24.92
CA HIS A 126 -3.53 -14.44 25.86
C HIS A 126 -2.77 -14.55 27.17
N VAL A 127 -3.50 -14.60 28.30
CA VAL A 127 -2.95 -14.95 29.61
C VAL A 127 -3.51 -16.30 30.01
N SER A 128 -2.64 -17.20 30.43
CA SER A 128 -2.99 -18.58 30.82
C SER A 128 -2.41 -18.90 32.19
N VAL A 129 -3.13 -19.70 32.97
CA VAL A 129 -2.67 -20.23 34.27
C VAL A 129 -2.40 -21.71 34.08
N LEU A 130 -1.13 -22.05 33.84
CA LEU A 130 -0.72 -23.44 33.59
C LEU A 130 -0.09 -24.08 34.84
N ALA A 131 0.51 -23.27 35.72
CA ALA A 131 1.10 -23.71 36.97
C ALA A 131 0.81 -22.71 38.09
N PRO A 132 0.73 -23.18 39.36
CA PRO A 132 0.75 -22.30 40.53
C PRO A 132 1.99 -21.39 40.50
N ASP A 133 1.84 -20.18 41.02
CA ASP A 133 2.91 -19.18 41.17
C ASP A 133 3.61 -18.70 39.88
N HIS A 134 3.04 -18.99 38.71
CA HIS A 134 3.56 -18.54 37.41
C HIS A 134 2.48 -17.77 36.62
N ILE A 135 2.89 -16.69 35.96
CA ILE A 135 2.06 -15.96 34.99
C ILE A 135 2.53 -16.31 33.58
N HIS A 136 1.72 -17.06 32.83
CA HIS A 136 1.99 -17.32 31.42
C HIS A 136 1.22 -16.33 30.58
N HIS A 137 1.91 -15.65 29.66
CA HIS A 137 1.26 -14.77 28.71
C HIS A 137 1.93 -14.87 27.34
N THR A 138 1.13 -14.66 26.31
CA THR A 138 1.57 -14.54 24.92
C THR A 138 1.36 -13.11 24.46
N LEU A 139 2.28 -12.59 23.66
CA LEU A 139 2.17 -11.27 23.04
C LEU A 139 2.12 -11.43 21.53
N VAL A 140 1.25 -10.66 20.89
CA VAL A 140 1.27 -10.52 19.42
C VAL A 140 2.15 -9.34 19.08
N GLN A 141 3.26 -9.60 18.40
CA GLN A 141 4.24 -8.60 17.99
C GLN A 141 4.29 -8.48 16.47
N PRO A 142 4.53 -7.27 15.90
CA PRO A 142 4.72 -7.12 14.47
C PRO A 142 5.97 -7.88 14.03
N VAL A 143 5.88 -8.59 12.91
CA VAL A 143 7.01 -9.33 12.33
C VAL A 143 8.11 -8.42 11.77
N GLY A 144 7.79 -7.16 11.47
CA GLY A 144 8.74 -6.18 10.95
C GLY A 144 8.38 -5.68 9.56
N VAL A 145 9.32 -5.80 8.63
CA VAL A 145 9.13 -5.45 7.22
C VAL A 145 8.50 -6.65 6.50
N VAL A 146 7.43 -6.42 5.75
CA VAL A 146 6.74 -7.46 4.96
C VAL A 146 6.82 -7.09 3.49
N ALA A 147 7.41 -7.96 2.68
CA ALA A 147 7.47 -7.79 1.23
C ALA A 147 6.23 -8.42 0.57
N GLU A 148 5.55 -7.65 -0.28
CA GLU A 148 4.35 -8.07 -0.99
C GLU A 148 4.55 -7.91 -2.50
N LEU A 149 4.23 -8.97 -3.25
CA LEU A 149 4.18 -8.97 -4.71
C LEU A 149 2.72 -9.05 -5.13
N LEU A 150 2.26 -8.04 -5.86
CA LEU A 150 0.85 -7.94 -6.24
C LEU A 150 0.60 -8.60 -7.62
N PRO A 151 -0.65 -8.97 -7.95
CA PRO A 151 -1.09 -9.43 -9.28
C PRO A 151 -1.76 -8.33 -10.15
N TRP A 152 -1.71 -8.45 -11.48
CA TRP A 152 -2.02 -7.37 -12.43
C TRP A 152 -3.51 -7.16 -12.76
N ASN A 153 -4.39 -8.08 -12.34
CA ASN A 153 -5.79 -8.12 -12.75
C ASN A 153 -6.71 -7.20 -11.92
N GLY A 154 -6.17 -6.53 -10.91
CA GLY A 154 -6.89 -5.51 -10.14
C GLY A 154 -5.97 -4.82 -9.13
N PRO A 155 -5.02 -4.02 -9.63
CA PRO A 155 -3.99 -3.40 -8.82
C PRO A 155 -4.52 -2.66 -7.58
N ILE A 156 -5.61 -1.90 -7.68
CA ILE A 156 -6.05 -1.11 -6.51
C ILE A 156 -6.59 -1.96 -5.38
N TRP A 157 -7.53 -2.87 -5.66
CA TRP A 157 -8.16 -3.67 -4.62
C TRP A 157 -7.19 -4.71 -4.05
N THR A 158 -6.38 -5.35 -4.90
CA THR A 158 -5.36 -6.30 -4.43
C THR A 158 -4.27 -5.59 -3.65
N GLY A 159 -3.82 -4.41 -4.11
CA GLY A 159 -2.82 -3.61 -3.41
C GLY A 159 -3.28 -3.22 -2.02
N VAL A 160 -4.52 -2.77 -1.89
CA VAL A 160 -5.09 -2.41 -0.59
C VAL A 160 -5.34 -3.62 0.31
N GLN A 161 -5.86 -4.72 -0.24
CA GLN A 161 -6.05 -5.95 0.53
C GLN A 161 -4.75 -6.58 1.03
N ARG A 162 -3.60 -6.32 0.39
CA ARG A 162 -2.28 -6.74 0.89
C ARG A 162 -1.65 -5.73 1.84
N LEU A 163 -1.84 -4.44 1.56
CA LEU A 163 -1.30 -3.37 2.37
C LEU A 163 -1.94 -3.31 3.76
N ALA A 164 -3.27 -3.36 3.83
CA ALA A 164 -4.00 -3.13 5.06
C ALA A 164 -3.73 -4.19 6.16
N PRO A 165 -3.61 -5.51 5.85
CA PRO A 165 -3.21 -6.53 6.83
C PRO A 165 -1.76 -6.40 7.32
N VAL A 166 -0.89 -5.69 6.61
CA VAL A 166 0.48 -5.39 7.08
C VAL A 166 0.47 -4.18 7.99
N LEU A 167 -0.33 -3.15 7.65
CA LEU A 167 -0.43 -1.92 8.44
C LEU A 167 -1.09 -2.16 9.80
N ALA A 168 -2.21 -2.89 9.84
CA ALA A 168 -2.98 -3.12 11.06
C ALA A 168 -2.17 -3.70 12.24
N PRO A 169 -1.35 -4.77 12.06
CA PRO A 169 -0.52 -5.37 13.11
C PRO A 169 0.74 -4.59 13.46
N ARG A 170 0.97 -3.41 12.85
CA ARG A 170 2.13 -2.51 13.05
C ARG A 170 3.37 -2.84 12.21
N CYS A 171 3.24 -3.64 11.15
CA CYS A 171 4.36 -3.94 10.26
C CYS A 171 4.59 -2.79 9.25
N SER A 172 5.72 -2.83 8.55
CA SER A 172 6.06 -1.90 7.48
C SER A 172 6.02 -2.63 6.12
N PRO A 173 5.17 -2.20 5.18
CA PRO A 173 5.03 -2.84 3.89
C PRO A 173 6.14 -2.41 2.91
N LEU A 174 6.68 -3.38 2.17
CA LEU A 174 7.51 -3.17 0.99
C LEU A 174 6.79 -3.79 -0.21
N ILE A 175 6.23 -2.96 -1.08
CA ILE A 175 5.36 -3.45 -2.16
C ILE A 175 6.08 -3.35 -3.50
N LYS A 176 6.09 -4.46 -4.24
CA LYS A 176 6.34 -4.44 -5.68
C LYS A 176 5.01 -4.61 -6.39
N THR A 177 4.65 -3.60 -7.17
CA THR A 177 3.45 -3.65 -7.99
C THR A 177 3.57 -4.74 -9.05
N PRO A 178 2.43 -5.35 -9.43
CA PRO A 178 2.41 -6.38 -10.44
C PRO A 178 2.79 -5.77 -11.76
N HIS A 179 3.65 -6.46 -12.49
CA HIS A 179 3.96 -6.13 -13.87
C HIS A 179 4.65 -4.76 -14.00
N PRO A 180 5.62 -4.58 -14.89
CA PRO A 180 6.15 -3.25 -15.17
C PRO A 180 5.13 -2.26 -15.82
N ARG A 181 3.83 -2.57 -15.83
CA ARG A 181 2.77 -1.86 -16.58
C ARG A 181 1.69 -1.19 -15.72
N SER A 182 1.65 -1.31 -14.38
CA SER A 182 0.50 -0.82 -13.60
C SER A 182 0.64 0.60 -13.04
N PRO A 183 -0.01 1.62 -13.64
CA PRO A 183 -0.02 2.99 -13.13
C PRO A 183 -0.98 3.24 -11.96
N THR A 184 -1.97 2.38 -11.67
CA THR A 184 -2.99 2.71 -10.66
C THR A 184 -2.40 2.90 -9.26
N LEU A 185 -1.41 2.08 -8.90
CA LEU A 185 -0.72 2.19 -7.61
C LEU A 185 0.48 3.14 -7.61
N SER A 186 0.84 3.73 -8.76
CA SER A 186 1.94 4.70 -8.90
C SER A 186 1.40 6.07 -9.29
N ARG A 187 1.28 6.97 -8.29
CA ARG A 187 0.77 8.34 -8.49
C ARG A 187 1.88 9.39 -8.36
N ASP A 188 1.76 10.45 -9.16
CA ASP A 188 2.69 11.57 -9.17
C ASP A 188 2.56 12.52 -7.97
N ARG A 189 3.67 13.24 -7.71
CA ARG A 189 3.95 14.09 -6.54
C ARG A 189 2.94 15.23 -6.30
N GLU A 190 2.24 15.69 -7.33
CA GLU A 190 1.51 16.97 -7.30
C GLU A 190 0.12 16.88 -6.63
N SER A 191 -0.45 15.68 -6.46
CA SER A 191 -1.85 15.51 -6.02
C SER A 191 -2.04 15.09 -4.56
N VAL A 192 -0.99 15.00 -3.73
CA VAL A 192 -1.10 14.49 -2.34
C VAL A 192 -0.77 15.55 -1.29
N GLY A 193 -1.75 16.40 -1.01
CA GLY A 193 -1.85 17.16 0.25
C GLY A 193 -2.88 16.51 1.18
N GLY A 194 -2.45 15.87 2.27
CA GLY A 194 -3.36 15.56 3.39
C GLY A 194 -3.59 14.09 3.79
N GLY A 195 -2.86 13.13 3.21
CA GLY A 195 -3.09 11.69 3.45
C GLY A 195 -1.86 10.82 3.75
N ARG A 196 -0.74 11.41 4.13
CA ARG A 196 0.51 10.64 4.28
C ARG A 196 0.42 9.65 5.45
N ILE A 197 0.69 8.37 5.18
CA ILE A 197 1.25 7.47 6.19
C ILE A 197 2.69 7.96 6.37
N PRO A 198 3.04 8.52 7.54
CA PRO A 198 4.33 9.15 7.73
C PRO A 198 5.45 8.11 7.66
N ALA A 199 6.36 8.30 6.71
CA ALA A 199 7.56 7.48 6.59
C ALA A 199 8.81 8.14 7.18
N ARG A 200 8.78 9.46 7.37
CA ARG A 200 9.76 10.27 8.11
C ARG A 200 9.05 11.49 8.69
N GLY A 201 9.57 11.99 9.81
CA GLY A 201 9.25 13.33 10.31
C GLY A 201 9.76 14.39 9.34
#